data_AF-A8DWS1-F1
#
_entry.id   AF-A8DWS1-F1
#
_cell.length_a   1.000
_cell.length_b   1.000
_cell.length_c   1.000
_cell.angle_alpha   90.00
_cell.angle_beta   90.00
_cell.angle_gamma   90.00
#
_symmetry.space_group_name_H-M   'P 1'
#
loop_
_entity.id
_entity.type
_entity.pdbx_description
1 polymer ?
#
loop_
_entity_poly.entity_id
_entity_poly.type
_entity_poly.pdbx_seq_one_letter_code
_entity_poly.pdbx_strand_id
1 'polypeptide(L)'
;MCLDFANGPAHILNRHTHVSNRERQETGDENYEIVPCPNMLKVDIPIDSDNVFKTTRDDNEPSLSREDRQFLELMEKGTRKNSSGNWQMPLPFRVPNQTMPNNRAQAMHRLKGLFKTFERKPEMKRE
;
A
#
# COMPACT_ATOMS: atom_id res chain seq x y z
N MET A 1 -7.00 18.87 -13.33
CA MET A 1 -6.88 19.68 -12.09
C MET A 1 -8.30 20.05 -11.67
N CYS A 2 -8.65 19.96 -10.38
CA CYS A 2 -9.97 20.38 -9.92
C CYS A 2 -10.02 21.91 -9.81
N LEU A 3 -11.08 22.50 -10.34
CA LEU A 3 -11.32 23.93 -10.29
C LEU A 3 -12.57 24.19 -9.44
N ASP A 4 -12.57 25.30 -8.72
CA ASP A 4 -13.69 25.71 -7.88
C ASP A 4 -14.74 26.46 -8.72
N PHE A 5 -15.94 25.88 -8.83
CA PHE A 5 -17.09 26.50 -9.46
C PHE A 5 -18.15 26.85 -8.41
N ALA A 6 -19.14 27.67 -8.78
CA ALA A 6 -20.25 28.04 -7.89
C ALA A 6 -21.04 26.83 -7.34
N ASN A 7 -21.02 25.70 -8.07
CA ASN A 7 -21.69 24.45 -7.69
C ASN A 7 -20.77 23.45 -6.97
N GLY A 8 -19.54 23.85 -6.63
CA GLY A 8 -18.53 23.01 -5.98
C GLY A 8 -17.35 22.64 -6.90
N PRO A 9 -16.32 21.98 -6.34
CA PRO A 9 -15.11 21.63 -7.08
C PRO A 9 -15.40 20.56 -8.12
N ALA A 10 -14.99 20.81 -9.36
CA ALA A 10 -15.18 19.87 -10.45
C ALA A 10 -13.95 19.78 -11.35
N HIS A 11 -13.83 18.65 -12.05
CA HIS A 11 -12.76 18.39 -12.99
C HIS A 11 -13.27 18.60 -14.42
N ILE A 12 -12.59 19.42 -15.21
CA ILE A 12 -12.89 19.57 -16.63
C ILE A 12 -12.24 18.41 -17.39
N LEU A 13 -13.06 17.57 -18.01
CA LEU A 13 -12.62 16.50 -18.91
C LEU A 13 -12.86 16.92 -20.36
N ASN A 14 -11.80 17.20 -21.11
CA ASN A 14 -11.93 17.45 -22.54
C ASN A 14 -12.19 16.14 -23.29
N ARG A 15 -13.36 16.03 -23.93
CA ARG A 15 -13.67 14.91 -24.83
C ARG A 15 -13.13 15.25 -26.22
N HIS A 16 -11.85 14.98 -26.45
CA HIS A 16 -11.30 15.03 -27.80
C HIS A 16 -11.76 13.80 -28.59
N THR A 17 -12.97 13.86 -29.18
CA THR A 17 -13.39 12.87 -30.17
C THR A 17 -13.49 13.49 -31.56
N HIS A 18 -12.57 13.01 -32.42
CA HIS A 18 -12.54 13.02 -33.88
C HIS A 18 -12.22 14.32 -34.65
N VAL A 19 -11.15 14.22 -35.45
CA VAL A 19 -10.80 15.16 -36.52
C VAL A 19 -11.83 15.04 -37.63
N SER A 20 -12.51 16.13 -37.96
CA SER A 20 -13.21 16.30 -39.24
C SER A 20 -12.53 17.41 -40.04
N ASN A 21 -12.32 17.15 -41.33
CA ASN A 21 -11.73 18.11 -42.27
C ASN A 21 -12.79 19.11 -42.75
N ARG A 22 -12.33 20.35 -42.90
CA ARG A 22 -12.81 21.48 -43.73
C ARG A 22 -13.82 22.50 -43.17
N GLU A 23 -13.28 23.73 -43.15
CA GLU A 23 -13.83 25.01 -43.63
C GLU A 23 -14.92 25.74 -42.83
N ARG A 24 -14.43 26.71 -42.03
CA ARG A 24 -15.03 28.00 -41.61
C ARG A 24 -16.49 28.02 -41.12
N GLN A 25 -16.68 28.10 -39.81
CA GLN A 25 -17.50 29.15 -39.15
C GLN A 25 -17.26 29.17 -37.63
N GLU A 26 -17.06 30.37 -37.08
CA GLU A 26 -16.96 30.63 -35.64
C GLU A 26 -18.35 30.53 -34.99
N THR A 27 -18.49 29.69 -33.96
CA THR A 27 -19.19 29.96 -32.69
C THR A 27 -18.82 28.83 -31.74
N GLY A 28 -18.33 29.19 -30.54
CA GLY A 28 -17.71 28.27 -29.59
C GLY A 28 -18.65 27.16 -29.10
N ASP A 29 -18.17 25.93 -29.21
CA ASP A 29 -18.60 24.80 -28.37
C ASP A 29 -17.33 24.00 -28.06
N GLU A 30 -16.66 24.40 -26.96
CA GLU A 30 -15.59 23.59 -26.40
C GLU A 30 -16.22 22.31 -25.82
N ASN A 31 -15.94 21.16 -26.44
CA ASN A 31 -16.40 19.84 -25.97
C ASN A 31 -15.70 19.42 -24.66
N TYR A 32 -16.05 20.09 -23.56
CA TYR A 32 -15.64 19.70 -22.22
C TYR A 32 -16.82 19.20 -21.39
N GLU A 33 -16.57 18.17 -20.60
CA GLU A 33 -17.52 17.62 -19.64
C GLU A 33 -17.04 17.96 -18.23
N ILE A 34 -17.94 18.51 -17.42
CA ILE A 34 -17.69 18.73 -16.00
C ILE A 34 -17.94 17.40 -15.29
N VAL A 35 -16.87 16.74 -14.83
CA VAL A 35 -16.94 15.46 -14.12
C VAL A 35 -16.58 15.64 -12.65
N PRO A 36 -17.10 14.79 -11.74
CA PRO A 36 -16.69 14.80 -10.34
C PRO A 36 -15.18 14.60 -10.19
N CYS A 37 -14.60 15.28 -9.20
CA CYS A 37 -13.19 15.12 -8.90
C CYS A 37 -12.85 13.65 -8.55
N PRO A 38 -11.86 13.03 -9.20
CA PRO A 38 -11.56 11.60 -9.07
C PRO A 38 -11.16 11.16 -7.65
N ASN A 39 -10.73 12.10 -6.79
CA ASN A 39 -10.40 11.83 -5.40
C ASN A 39 -11.48 12.40 -4.48
N MET A 40 -12.60 11.69 -4.33
CA MET A 40 -13.55 11.99 -3.25
C MET A 40 -12.98 11.48 -1.93
N LEU A 41 -12.30 12.34 -1.19
CA LEU A 41 -11.96 12.06 0.20
C LEU A 41 -13.26 12.03 1.01
N LYS A 42 -13.80 10.83 1.27
CA LYS A 42 -14.96 10.67 2.14
C LYS A 42 -14.46 10.68 3.58
N VAL A 43 -14.80 11.73 4.32
CA VAL A 43 -14.52 11.84 5.75
C VAL A 43 -15.73 11.24 6.47
N ASP A 44 -15.55 10.05 7.06
CA ASP A 44 -16.62 9.33 7.78
C ASP A 44 -16.89 9.88 9.20
N ILE A 45 -16.27 11.01 9.55
CA ILE A 45 -16.38 11.63 10.88
C ILE A 45 -17.35 12.80 10.77
N PRO A 46 -18.30 12.98 11.71
CA PRO A 46 -19.09 14.20 11.79
C PRO A 46 -18.12 15.38 11.95
N ILE A 47 -17.95 16.15 10.89
CA ILE A 47 -17.12 17.34 10.92
C ILE A 47 -17.94 18.39 11.69
N ASP A 48 -17.63 18.59 12.97
CA ASP A 48 -17.87 19.91 13.57
C ASP A 48 -17.11 20.89 12.68
N SER A 49 -17.84 21.77 11.99
CA SER A 49 -17.37 22.64 10.91
C SER A 49 -16.20 23.56 11.25
N ASP A 50 -15.80 23.60 12.52
CA ASP A 50 -15.01 24.70 13.03
C ASP A 50 -13.51 24.41 13.10
N ASN A 51 -13.05 23.15 13.00
CA ASN A 51 -11.63 22.85 12.82
C ASN A 51 -11.36 21.40 12.40
N VAL A 52 -10.93 21.22 11.14
CA VAL A 52 -10.43 19.94 10.58
C VAL A 52 -9.18 19.45 11.33
N PHE A 53 -8.42 20.35 11.95
CA PHE A 53 -7.23 20.04 12.73
C PHE A 53 -7.50 20.34 14.21
N LYS A 54 -7.84 19.30 14.99
CA LYS A 54 -7.93 19.38 16.45
C LYS A 54 -6.59 18.95 17.05
N THR A 55 -5.90 19.87 17.73
CA THR A 55 -4.70 19.53 18.50
C THR A 55 -5.10 18.99 19.85
N THR A 56 -4.66 17.78 20.20
CA THR A 56 -4.85 17.21 21.53
C THR A 56 -3.59 17.38 22.38
N ARG A 57 -3.71 17.21 23.70
CA ARG A 57 -2.55 17.23 24.61
C ARG A 57 -1.61 16.05 24.34
N ASP A 58 -2.14 15.00 23.73
CA ASP A 58 -1.47 13.72 23.54
C ASP A 58 -0.84 13.60 22.15
N ASP A 59 -0.98 14.62 21.28
CA ASP A 59 -0.46 14.58 19.90
C ASP A 59 1.06 14.42 19.83
N ASN A 60 1.78 14.89 20.85
CA ASN A 60 3.23 14.75 20.98
C ASN A 60 3.63 13.53 21.82
N GLU A 61 2.68 12.76 22.31
CA GLU A 61 2.97 11.55 23.08
C GLU A 61 3.24 10.37 22.14
N PRO A 62 4.33 9.62 22.37
CA PRO A 62 4.58 8.39 21.63
C PRO A 62 3.44 7.40 21.86
N SER A 63 2.79 6.98 20.77
CA SER A 63 1.75 5.96 20.79
C SER A 63 2.03 4.87 19.77
N LEU A 64 1.41 3.71 19.95
CA LEU A 64 1.49 2.63 18.99
C LEU A 64 0.84 3.06 17.68
N SER A 65 1.57 2.87 16.59
CA SER A 65 0.99 3.02 15.26
C SER A 65 -0.15 2.01 15.06
N ARG A 66 -0.95 2.22 14.03
CA ARG A 66 -2.01 1.27 13.69
C ARG A 66 -1.42 -0.09 13.32
N GLU A 67 -0.28 -0.07 12.64
CA GLU A 67 0.49 -1.24 12.24
C GLU A 67 1.10 -1.96 13.45
N ASP A 68 1.61 -1.23 14.45
CA ASP A 68 2.14 -1.85 15.68
C ASP A 68 1.05 -2.58 16.46
N ARG A 69 -0.14 -1.98 16.56
CA ARG A 69 -1.31 -2.62 17.19
C ARG A 69 -1.70 -3.92 16.48
N GLN A 70 -1.75 -3.90 15.15
CA GLN A 70 -2.04 -5.09 14.35
C GLN A 70 -0.98 -6.18 14.53
N PHE A 71 0.30 -5.80 14.59
CA PHE A 71 1.40 -6.72 14.84
C PHE A 71 1.27 -7.41 16.20
N LEU A 72 1.02 -6.62 17.26
CA LEU A 72 0.88 -7.16 18.62
C LEU A 72 -0.31 -8.13 18.72
N GLU A 73 -1.46 -7.76 18.14
CA GLU A 73 -2.64 -8.62 18.10
C GLU A 73 -2.37 -9.94 17.35
N LEU A 74 -1.65 -9.89 16.22
CA LEU A 74 -1.28 -11.07 15.46
C LEU A 74 -0.37 -12.00 16.28
N MET A 75 0.66 -11.42 16.91
CA MET A 75 1.63 -12.17 17.70
C MET A 75 1.00 -12.82 18.93
N GLU A 76 0.15 -12.08 19.65
CA GLU A 76 -0.56 -12.57 20.83
C GLU A 76 -1.45 -13.76 20.48
N LYS A 77 -2.20 -13.68 19.38
CA LYS A 77 -3.12 -14.75 18.96
C LYS A 77 -2.41 -15.96 18.36
N GLY A 78 -1.32 -15.74 17.62
CA GLY A 78 -0.69 -16.78 16.80
C GLY A 78 0.45 -17.54 17.48
N THR A 79 1.06 -16.97 18.53
CA THR A 79 2.23 -17.57 19.19
C THR A 79 1.81 -18.73 20.09
N ARG A 80 2.24 -19.95 19.75
CA ARG A 80 1.91 -21.16 20.52
C ARG A 80 3.00 -22.22 20.43
N LYS A 81 3.05 -23.13 21.40
CA LYS A 81 3.84 -24.35 21.26
C LYS A 81 3.11 -25.36 20.38
N ASN A 82 3.83 -25.98 19.46
CA ASN A 82 3.31 -27.09 18.67
C ASN A 82 3.39 -28.42 19.45
N SER A 83 2.89 -29.50 18.85
CA SER A 83 2.91 -30.84 19.43
C SER A 83 4.32 -31.39 19.71
N SER A 84 5.34 -30.87 19.03
CA SER A 84 6.75 -31.21 19.25
C SER A 84 7.41 -30.36 20.35
N GLY A 85 6.66 -29.45 20.99
CA GLY A 85 7.16 -28.54 22.01
C GLY A 85 7.87 -27.28 21.47
N ASN A 86 7.93 -27.11 20.14
CA ASN A 86 8.57 -25.96 19.52
C ASN A 86 7.61 -24.76 19.50
N TRP A 87 8.13 -23.56 19.78
CA TRP A 87 7.38 -22.32 19.61
C TRP A 87 7.17 -22.03 18.12
N GLN A 88 5.91 -21.76 17.77
CA GLN A 88 5.50 -21.28 16.45
C GLN A 88 4.87 -19.91 16.61
N MET A 89 5.22 -18.97 15.73
CA MET A 89 4.60 -17.65 15.63
C MET A 89 4.13 -17.42 14.19
N PRO A 90 3.11 -16.58 13.98
CA PRO A 90 2.69 -16.16 12.65
C PRO A 90 3.69 -15.18 12.04
N LEU A 91 3.80 -15.17 10.72
CA LEU A 91 4.57 -14.16 10.02
C LEU A 91 3.77 -12.84 9.96
N PRO A 92 4.36 -11.69 10.36
CA PRO A 92 3.67 -10.41 10.38
C PRO A 92 3.57 -9.79 8.99
N PHE A 93 2.85 -10.46 8.09
CA PHE A 93 2.56 -9.90 6.78
C PHE A 93 1.50 -8.81 6.89
N ARG A 94 1.71 -7.72 6.15
CA ARG A 94 0.72 -6.65 6.03
C ARG A 94 -0.57 -7.12 5.35
N VAL A 95 -0.48 -8.14 4.51
CA VAL A 95 -1.61 -8.74 3.78
C VAL A 95 -1.65 -10.25 4.11
N PRO A 96 -2.81 -10.84 4.45
CA PRO A 96 -2.90 -12.21 4.95
C PRO A 96 -2.40 -13.28 3.97
N ASN A 97 -2.46 -13.01 2.66
CA ASN A 97 -2.07 -13.95 1.61
C ASN A 97 -0.92 -13.39 0.76
N GLN A 98 0.15 -12.93 1.41
CA GLN A 98 1.34 -12.45 0.71
C GLN A 98 1.98 -13.59 -0.09
N THR A 99 1.95 -13.50 -1.42
CA THR A 99 2.74 -14.38 -2.28
C THR A 99 4.22 -14.02 -2.17
N MET A 100 5.03 -15.00 -1.77
CA MET A 100 6.47 -14.86 -1.68
C MET A 100 7.13 -15.17 -3.03
N PRO A 101 8.17 -14.42 -3.44
CA PRO A 101 8.90 -14.74 -4.66
C PRO A 101 9.59 -16.11 -4.54
N ASN A 102 9.64 -16.84 -5.65
CA ASN A 102 10.32 -18.14 -5.69
C ASN A 102 11.84 -17.96 -5.52
N ASN A 103 12.38 -18.37 -4.38
CA ASN A 103 13.80 -18.26 -4.05
C ASN A 103 14.62 -19.52 -4.39
N ARG A 104 14.04 -20.52 -5.09
CA ARG A 104 14.69 -21.82 -5.35
C ARG A 104 16.05 -21.69 -6.04
N ALA A 105 16.14 -20.84 -7.06
CA ALA A 105 17.39 -20.64 -7.81
C ALA A 105 18.52 -20.09 -6.90
N GLN A 106 18.18 -19.15 -6.02
CA GLN A 106 19.12 -18.56 -5.05
C GLN A 106 19.54 -19.59 -4.00
N ALA A 107 18.58 -20.36 -3.47
CA ALA A 107 18.85 -21.43 -2.51
C ALA A 107 19.80 -22.49 -3.11
N MET A 108 19.56 -22.90 -4.36
CA MET A 108 20.41 -23.85 -5.07
C MET A 108 21.83 -23.30 -5.29
N HIS A 109 21.95 -22.02 -5.65
CA HIS A 109 23.25 -21.38 -5.80
C HIS A 109 24.03 -21.37 -4.48
N ARG A 110 23.38 -20.99 -3.38
CA ARG A 110 23.98 -21.01 -2.03
C ARG A 110 24.41 -22.42 -1.62
N LEU A 111 23.58 -23.43 -1.88
CA LEU A 111 23.89 -24.82 -1.61
C LEU A 111 25.13 -25.31 -2.38
N LYS A 112 25.24 -24.98 -3.67
CA LYS A 112 26.45 -25.30 -4.46
C LYS A 112 27.70 -24.62 -3.90
N GLY A 113 27.59 -23.36 -3.46
CA GLY A 113 28.67 -22.65 -2.77
C GLY A 113 29.06 -23.31 -1.45
N LEU A 114 28.07 -23.80 -0.70
CA LEU A 114 28.29 -24.54 0.53
C LEU A 114 29.08 -25.83 0.28
N PHE A 115 28.72 -26.62 -0.73
CA PHE A 115 29.46 -27.82 -1.10
C PHE A 115 30.92 -27.53 -1.46
N LYS A 116 31.19 -26.50 -2.27
CA LYS A 116 32.57 -26.06 -2.56
C LYS A 116 33.34 -25.68 -1.29
N THR A 117 32.66 -25.03 -0.35
CA THR A 117 33.28 -24.65 0.92
C THR A 117 33.63 -25.88 1.75
N PHE A 118 32.74 -26.87 1.78
CA PHE A 118 32.98 -28.14 2.46
C PHE A 118 34.06 -29.00 1.81
N GLU A 119 34.26 -28.91 0.49
CA GLU A 119 35.39 -29.54 -0.20
C GLU A 119 36.71 -28.88 0.17
N ARG A 120 36.73 -27.55 0.24
CA ARG A 120 37.92 -26.78 0.63
C ARG A 120 38.28 -26.92 2.12
N LYS A 121 37.27 -27.08 2.97
CA LYS A 121 37.37 -27.15 4.44
C LYS A 121 36.63 -28.38 4.99
N PRO A 122 37.23 -29.58 4.92
CA PRO A 122 36.60 -30.83 5.33
C PRO A 122 36.22 -30.87 6.81
N GLU A 123 36.87 -30.08 7.66
CA GLU A 123 36.56 -29.91 9.08
C GLU A 123 35.14 -29.39 9.31
N MET A 124 34.59 -28.58 8.39
CA MET A 124 33.23 -28.02 8.53
C MET A 124 32.10 -29.01 8.20
N LYS A 125 32.42 -30.21 7.70
CA LYS A 125 31.41 -31.27 7.46
C LYS A 125 31.05 -32.05 8.74
N ARG A 126 31.82 -31.88 9.82
CA ARG A 126 31.72 -32.69 11.02
C ARG A 126 30.94 -31.93 12.09
N GLU A 127 29.64 -32.14 12.12
CA GLU A 127 28.76 -31.95 13.28
C GLU A 127 27.88 -33.18 13.43
#